data_AF-A0A6H2D2F5-F1
#
_entry.id   AF-A0A6H2D2F5-F1
#
_cell.length_a   1.000
_cell.length_b   1.000
_cell.length_c   1.000
_cell.angle_alpha   90.00
_cell.angle_beta   90.00
_cell.angle_gamma   90.00
#
_symmetry.space_group_name_H-M   'P 1'
#
loop_
_entity.id
_entity.type
_entity.pdbx_description
1 polymer ?
#
loop_
_entity_poly.entity_id
_entity_poly.type
_entity_poly.pdbx_seq_one_letter_code
_entity_poly.pdbx_strand_id
1 'polypeptide(L)'
;MFGVGGPELLIICVVALIVIGPKKLPEMLRSLGKGVAEFKRVGNDVKSTLDDEVSKAETEARKREVDEELARRKAEKAKMEAETAKAEAETAKAELEKAQAEAVTEAANDKA
;
A
#
# COMPACT_ATOMS: atom_id res chain seq x y z
N MET A 1 -20.35 28.81 -41.56
CA MET A 1 -19.73 29.45 -42.75
C MET A 1 -18.21 29.24 -42.85
N PHE A 2 -17.61 28.25 -42.20
CA PHE A 2 -16.24 27.80 -42.52
C PHE A 2 -16.14 26.32 -42.17
N GLY A 3 -16.68 25.47 -43.04
CA GLY A 3 -16.41 24.04 -42.98
C GLY A 3 -15.18 23.80 -43.83
N VAL A 4 -14.02 23.56 -43.22
CA VAL A 4 -12.90 22.97 -43.95
C VAL A 4 -13.33 21.55 -44.29
N GLY A 5 -13.90 21.38 -45.48
CA GLY A 5 -14.29 20.08 -46.01
C GLY A 5 -13.07 19.35 -46.56
N GLY A 6 -13.29 18.11 -47.00
CA GLY A 6 -12.27 17.34 -47.71
C GLY A 6 -11.65 18.11 -48.90
N PRO A 7 -12.43 18.81 -49.75
CA PRO A 7 -11.88 19.56 -50.89
C PRO A 7 -11.00 20.74 -50.49
N GLU A 8 -11.40 21.54 -49.49
CA GLU A 8 -10.60 22.68 -49.01
C GLU A 8 -9.27 22.22 -48.40
N LEU A 9 -9.29 21.12 -47.63
CA LEU A 9 -8.06 20.52 -47.08
C LEU A 9 -7.11 20.07 -48.20
N LEU A 10 -7.64 19.49 -49.28
CA LEU A 10 -6.85 19.01 -50.42
C LEU A 10 -6.15 20.18 -51.13
N ILE A 11 -6.85 21.31 -51.34
CA ILE A 11 -6.25 22.52 -51.92
C ILE A 11 -5.10 23.03 -51.05
N ILE A 12 -5.30 23.10 -49.73
CA ILE A 12 -4.24 23.50 -48.79
C ILE A 12 -3.05 22.54 -48.85
N CYS A 13 -3.30 21.22 -48.92
CA CYS A 13 -2.25 20.23 -49.10
C CYS A 13 -1.47 20.44 -50.40
N VAL A 14 -2.12 20.71 -51.52
CA VAL A 14 -1.44 20.98 -52.80
C VAL A 14 -0.56 22.23 -52.70
N VAL A 15 -1.06 23.32 -52.13
CA VAL A 15 -0.26 24.54 -51.91
C VAL A 15 0.92 24.26 -51.00
N ALA A 16 0.72 23.54 -49.89
CA ALA A 16 1.80 23.15 -48.98
C ALA A 16 2.85 22.27 -49.67
N LEU A 17 2.44 21.35 -50.55
CA LEU A 17 3.34 20.50 -51.33
C LEU A 17 4.12 21.30 -52.37
N ILE A 18 3.59 22.40 -52.92
CA ILE A 18 4.33 23.28 -53.82
C ILE A 18 5.38 24.08 -53.04
N VAL A 19 5.01 24.62 -51.88
CA VAL A 19 5.92 25.44 -51.05
C VAL A 19 7.04 24.62 -50.43
N ILE A 20 6.69 23.48 -49.82
CA ILE A 20 7.64 22.63 -49.09
C ILE A 20 8.30 21.60 -50.03
N GLY A 21 7.56 21.11 -51.03
CA GLY A 21 7.96 20.04 -51.92
C GLY A 21 7.37 18.68 -51.52
N PRO A 22 6.88 17.86 -52.48
CA PRO A 22 6.20 16.60 -52.19
C PRO A 22 7.12 15.52 -51.59
N LYS A 23 8.43 15.62 -51.81
CA LYS A 23 9.43 14.74 -51.19
C LYS A 23 9.84 15.18 -49.78
N LYS A 24 9.86 16.50 -49.51
CA LYS A 24 10.31 17.05 -48.23
C LYS A 24 9.26 16.95 -47.13
N LEU A 25 7.97 17.08 -47.48
CA LEU A 25 6.88 16.94 -46.51
C LEU A 25 6.90 15.58 -45.77
N PRO A 26 6.95 14.41 -46.44
CA PRO A 26 7.03 13.13 -45.74
C PRO A 26 8.36 12.96 -44.99
N GLU A 27 9.47 13.49 -45.51
CA GLU A 27 10.78 13.45 -44.83
C GLU A 27 10.76 14.23 -43.51
N MET A 28 10.22 15.44 -43.51
CA MET A 28 10.05 16.29 -42.33
C MET A 28 9.13 15.63 -41.30
N LEU A 29 7.97 15.12 -41.74
CA LEU A 29 7.05 14.39 -40.85
C LEU A 29 7.69 13.15 -40.24
N ARG A 30 8.53 12.43 -40.99
CA ARG A 30 9.23 11.23 -40.50
C ARG A 30 10.28 11.59 -39.44
N SER A 31 10.99 12.71 -39.62
CA SER A 31 11.95 13.22 -38.64
C SER A 31 11.27 13.76 -37.37
N LEU A 32 10.22 14.56 -37.52
CA LEU A 32 9.38 15.02 -36.40
C LEU A 32 8.74 13.85 -35.66
N GLY A 33 8.21 12.87 -36.40
CA GLY A 33 7.59 11.69 -35.84
C GLY A 33 8.56 10.83 -35.02
N LYS A 34 9.81 10.70 -35.47
CA LYS A 34 10.87 10.05 -34.68
C LYS A 34 11.13 10.77 -33.37
N GLY A 35 11.29 12.10 -33.40
CA GLY A 35 11.52 12.90 -32.19
C GLY A 35 10.35 12.82 -31.20
N VAL A 36 9.11 12.88 -31.68
CA VAL A 36 7.91 12.71 -30.84
C VAL A 36 7.81 11.30 -30.27
N ALA A 37 8.13 10.27 -31.06
CA ALA A 37 8.13 8.89 -30.60
C ALA A 37 9.18 8.64 -29.52
N GLU A 38 10.38 9.20 -29.68
CA GLU A 38 11.46 9.12 -28.71
C GLU A 38 11.11 9.89 -27.43
N PHE A 39 10.54 11.09 -27.54
CA PHE A 39 10.03 11.85 -26.39
C PHE A 39 8.94 11.08 -25.63
N LYS A 40 8.01 10.45 -26.34
CA LYS A 40 6.96 9.62 -25.72
C LYS A 40 7.56 8.40 -25.00
N ARG A 41 8.58 7.77 -25.57
CA ARG A 41 9.28 6.64 -24.95
C ARG A 41 9.96 7.06 -23.65
N VAL A 42 10.72 8.14 -23.67
CA VAL A 42 11.36 8.70 -22.46
C VAL A 42 10.32 9.06 -21.41
N GLY A 43 9.22 9.70 -21.80
CA GLY A 43 8.13 10.02 -20.87
C GLY A 43 7.50 8.78 -20.23
N ASN A 44 7.33 7.69 -20.98
CA ASN A 44 6.84 6.42 -20.46
C ASN A 44 7.82 5.76 -19.49
N ASP A 45 9.12 5.76 -19.81
CA ASP A 45 10.16 5.15 -18.96
C ASP A 45 10.26 5.87 -17.60
N VAL A 46 10.19 7.21 -17.62
CA VAL A 46 10.13 8.03 -16.40
C VAL A 46 8.86 7.73 -15.62
N LYS A 47 7.69 7.71 -16.28
CA LYS A 47 6.42 7.40 -15.61
C LYS A 47 6.46 6.02 -14.94
N SER A 48 6.99 5.00 -15.62
CA SER A 48 7.12 3.66 -15.06
C SER A 48 8.02 3.64 -13.83
N THR A 49 9.15 4.35 -13.88
CA THR A 49 10.09 4.42 -12.75
C THR A 49 9.45 5.08 -11.53
N LEU A 50 8.72 6.18 -11.72
CA LEU A 50 7.99 6.82 -10.62
C LEU A 50 6.88 5.92 -10.06
N ASP A 51 6.13 5.23 -10.93
CA ASP A 51 5.06 4.31 -10.51
C ASP A 51 5.62 3.16 -9.67
N ASP A 52 6.76 2.58 -10.10
CA ASP A 52 7.48 1.54 -9.37
C ASP A 52 7.99 2.01 -8.00
N GLU A 53 8.52 3.24 -7.92
CA GLU A 53 9.00 3.82 -6.65
C GLU A 53 7.84 4.13 -5.69
N VAL A 54 6.75 4.69 -6.18
CA VAL A 54 5.55 4.98 -5.38
C VAL A 54 4.92 3.69 -4.86
N SER A 55 4.78 2.69 -5.72
CA SER A 55 4.25 1.37 -5.35
C SER A 55 5.09 0.67 -4.28
N LYS A 56 6.43 0.76 -4.38
CA LYS A 56 7.34 0.26 -3.35
C LYS A 56 7.17 1.02 -2.03
N ALA A 57 7.10 2.34 -2.07
CA ALA A 57 6.92 3.16 -0.87
C ALA A 57 5.59 2.86 -0.15
N GLU A 58 4.49 2.68 -0.90
CA GLU A 58 3.20 2.26 -0.35
C GLU A 58 3.27 0.87 0.28
N THR A 59 3.92 -0.08 -0.40
CA THR A 59 4.07 -1.45 0.10
C THR A 59 4.90 -1.49 1.39
N GLU A 60 5.98 -0.73 1.47
CA GLU A 60 6.82 -0.64 2.68
C GLU A 60 6.07 0.04 3.84
N ALA A 61 5.33 1.12 3.56
CA ALA A 61 4.51 1.79 4.57
C ALA A 61 3.45 0.84 5.14
N ARG A 62 2.71 0.13 4.28
CA ARG A 62 1.70 -0.85 4.69
C ARG A 62 2.32 -2.00 5.48
N LYS A 63 3.51 -2.46 5.10
CA LYS A 63 4.20 -3.54 5.80
C LYS A 63 4.61 -3.12 7.22
N ARG A 64 5.11 -1.89 7.40
CA ARG A 64 5.42 -1.34 8.73
C ARG A 64 4.19 -1.23 9.62
N GLU A 65 3.08 -0.74 9.07
CA GLU A 65 1.82 -0.60 9.82
C GLU A 65 1.28 -1.97 10.29
N VAL A 66 1.36 -2.99 9.43
CA VAL A 66 0.99 -4.37 9.79
C VAL A 66 1.93 -4.97 10.83
N ASP A 67 3.24 -4.76 10.70
CA ASP A 67 4.24 -5.26 11.64
C ASP A 67 4.07 -4.60 13.03
N GLU A 68 3.73 -3.31 13.07
CA GLU A 68 3.46 -2.54 14.29
C GLU A 68 2.13 -2.96 14.96
N GLU A 69 1.07 -3.16 14.18
CA GLU A 69 -0.20 -3.69 14.71
C GLU A 69 -0.03 -5.12 15.26
N LEU A 70 0.72 -5.98 14.56
CA LEU A 70 1.00 -7.34 15.02
C LEU A 70 1.80 -7.33 16.33
N ALA A 71 2.80 -6.44 16.45
CA ALA A 71 3.57 -6.27 17.68
C ALA A 71 2.68 -5.81 18.84
N ARG A 72 1.79 -4.84 18.60
CA ARG A 72 0.83 -4.35 19.60
C ARG A 72 -0.13 -5.45 20.06
N ARG A 73 -0.72 -6.21 19.12
CA ARG A 73 -1.61 -7.34 19.45
C ARG A 73 -0.90 -8.43 20.23
N LYS A 74 0.36 -8.74 19.90
CA LYS A 74 1.17 -9.70 20.66
C LYS A 74 1.43 -9.21 22.09
N ALA A 75 1.77 -7.93 22.26
CA ALA A 75 1.97 -7.33 23.57
C ALA A 75 0.68 -7.31 24.39
N GLU A 76 -0.47 -7.01 23.78
CA GLU A 76 -1.77 -7.04 24.44
C GLU A 76 -2.16 -8.46 24.86
N LYS A 77 -2.00 -9.44 23.96
CA LYS A 77 -2.26 -10.86 24.27
C LYS A 77 -1.36 -11.38 25.40
N ALA A 78 -0.08 -11.04 25.39
CA ALA A 78 0.86 -11.43 26.45
C ALA A 78 0.50 -10.79 27.80
N LYS A 79 0.04 -9.53 27.81
CA LYS A 79 -0.46 -8.88 29.03
C LYS A 79 -1.72 -9.57 29.55
N MET A 80 -2.65 -9.88 28.65
CA MET A 80 -3.90 -10.54 29.00
C MET A 80 -3.64 -11.94 29.57
N GLU A 81 -2.75 -12.72 28.95
CA GLU A 81 -2.32 -14.05 29.44
C GLU A 81 -1.59 -13.98 30.79
N ALA A 82 -0.76 -12.95 31.01
CA ALA A 82 -0.10 -12.74 32.29
C ALA A 82 -1.09 -12.32 33.40
N GLU A 83 -2.14 -11.59 33.04
CA GLU A 83 -3.19 -11.16 33.97
C GLU A 83 -4.11 -12.32 34.34
N THR A 84 -4.50 -13.19 33.39
CA THR A 84 -5.22 -14.43 33.70
C THR A 84 -4.39 -15.38 34.56
N ALA A 85 -3.11 -15.60 34.23
CA ALA A 85 -2.24 -16.46 35.02
C ALA A 85 -2.03 -15.94 36.46
N LYS A 86 -1.98 -14.61 36.64
CA LYS A 86 -1.94 -13.99 37.97
C LYS A 86 -3.26 -14.17 38.73
N ALA A 87 -4.39 -13.96 38.07
CA ALA A 87 -5.71 -14.12 38.68
C ALA A 87 -5.95 -15.57 39.13
N GLU A 88 -5.55 -16.55 38.32
CA GLU A 88 -5.61 -17.99 38.66
C GLU A 88 -4.68 -18.36 39.82
N ALA A 89 -3.47 -17.80 39.86
CA ALA A 89 -2.54 -18.02 40.97
C ALA A 89 -3.02 -17.39 42.30
N GLU A 90 -3.70 -16.25 42.23
CA GLU A 90 -4.25 -15.55 43.40
C GLU A 90 -5.50 -16.26 43.94
N THR A 91 -6.37 -16.78 43.05
CA THR A 91 -7.51 -17.61 43.45
C THR A 91 -7.08 -18.95 44.03
N ALA A 92 -6.09 -19.63 43.45
CA ALA A 92 -5.55 -20.87 44.00
C ALA A 92 -4.89 -20.68 45.38
N LYS A 93 -4.22 -19.54 45.60
CA LYS A 93 -3.69 -19.18 46.92
C LYS A 93 -4.80 -18.92 47.94
N ALA A 94 -5.85 -18.19 47.54
CA ALA A 94 -6.97 -17.89 48.42
C ALA A 94 -7.74 -19.16 48.82
N GLU A 95 -7.91 -20.14 47.92
CA GLU A 95 -8.52 -21.42 48.24
C GLU A 95 -7.66 -22.29 49.18
N LEU A 96 -6.33 -22.27 49.01
CA LEU A 96 -5.40 -22.94 49.91
C LEU A 96 -5.41 -22.34 51.33
N GLU A 97 -5.48 -21.01 51.44
CA GLU A 97 -5.58 -20.32 52.73
C GLU A 97 -6.93 -20.60 53.42
N LYS A 98 -8.02 -20.68 52.65
CA LYS A 98 -9.35 -21.02 53.18
C LYS A 98 -9.43 -22.47 53.67
N ALA A 99 -8.89 -23.41 52.90
CA ALA A 99 -8.82 -24.82 53.28
C ALA A 99 -7.94 -25.05 54.52
N GLN A 100 -6.87 -24.26 54.67
CA GLN A 100 -6.04 -24.29 55.88
C GLN A 100 -6.75 -23.66 57.09
N ALA A 101 -7.54 -22.60 56.90
CA ALA A 101 -8.34 -22.01 57.98
C ALA A 101 -9.47 -22.95 58.45
N GLU A 102 -10.13 -23.65 57.53
CA GLU A 102 -11.19 -24.63 57.86
C GLU A 102 -10.63 -25.88 58.58
N ALA A 103 -9.45 -26.37 58.17
CA ALA A 103 -8.78 -27.51 58.84
C ALA A 103 -8.32 -27.17 60.28
N VAL A 104 -8.00 -25.91 60.56
CA VAL A 104 -7.59 -25.46 61.92
C VAL A 104 -8.81 -25.32 62.85
N THR A 105 -9.99 -25.01 62.32
CA THR A 105 -11.24 -24.96 63.11
C THR A 105 -11.82 -26.33 63.46
N GLU A 106 -11.61 -27.36 62.62
CA GLU A 106 -12.13 -28.71 62.88
C GLU A 106 -11.33 -29.45 63.98
N ALA A 107 -10.02 -29.20 64.09
CA ALA A 107 -9.17 -29.78 65.13
C ALA A 107 -9.45 -29.22 66.56
N ALA A 108 -10.20 -28.13 66.68
CA ALA A 108 -10.54 -27.51 67.97
C ALA A 108 -11.80 -28.10 68.64
N ASN A 109 -12.65 -28.82 67.88
CA ASN A 109 -13.94 -29.31 68.38
C ASN A 109 -13.96 -30.80 68.80
N ASP A 110 -12.84 -31.52 68.68
CA ASP A 110 -12.71 -32.93 69.12
C ASP A 110 -12.18 -33.08 70.57
N LYS A 111 -12.13 -31.98 71.34
CA LYS A 111 -11.62 -31.96 72.74
C LYS A 111 -12.60 -31.43 73.78
N ALA A 112 -13.88 -31.30 73.45
CA ALA A 112 -14.97 -30.92 74.37
C ALA A 112 -15.91 -32.10 74.67
#